data_AF-A0A1X9MJL1-F1
#
_entry.id   AF-A0A1X9MJL1-F1
#
_cell.length_a   1.000
_cell.length_b   1.000
_cell.length_c   1.000
_cell.angle_alpha   90.00
_cell.angle_beta   90.00
_cell.angle_gamma   90.00
#
_symmetry.space_group_name_H-M   'P 1'
#
loop_
_entity.id
_entity.type
_entity.pdbx_description
1 polymer ?
#
loop_
_entity_poly.entity_id
_entity_poly.type
_entity_poly.pdbx_seq_one_letter_code
_entity_poly.pdbx_strand_id
1 'polypeptide(L)'
;MSSYVIMTNRQMDKKLTIYYPIEQYKEYAELIETHLSKKSQWFADEAKKLSPEEYEEFETFYSDDWYNHRFVYSQTHRKSLFNTIYSFLEKTLLNICQKQDKSNKSLVKYSDINGKGIDKSRTYLTKVIGINIPQTDWEILKSYQSIRNSLAHNDGENISQNDKIPPAIRKVESIRIENDRIKLDPEACEKFLDKIENFLSNIHDQCYSTEKE
;
A
#
# COMPACT_ATOMS: atom_id res chain seq x y z
N MET A 1 -21.66 28.22 22.57
CA MET A 1 -21.08 28.61 21.26
C MET A 1 -20.18 27.47 20.81
N SER A 2 -20.69 26.60 19.93
CA SER A 2 -19.92 25.49 19.38
C SER A 2 -19.14 26.02 18.18
N SER A 3 -17.83 26.10 18.31
CA SER A 3 -16.92 26.55 17.26
C SER A 3 -16.86 25.50 16.15
N TYR A 4 -17.80 25.56 15.20
CA TYR A 4 -17.62 24.90 13.90
C TYR A 4 -16.48 25.63 13.19
N VAL A 5 -15.26 25.09 13.30
CA VAL A 5 -14.12 25.53 12.51
C VAL A 5 -14.45 25.23 11.05
N ILE A 6 -14.69 26.27 10.24
CA ILE A 6 -14.87 26.14 8.79
C ILE A 6 -13.55 25.59 8.23
N MET A 7 -13.56 24.33 7.78
CA MET A 7 -12.40 23.75 7.10
C MET A 7 -12.08 24.55 5.84
N THR A 8 -10.81 24.87 5.63
CA THR A 8 -10.38 25.55 4.40
C THR A 8 -10.55 24.63 3.18
N ASN A 9 -10.72 25.19 1.98
CA ASN A 9 -10.78 24.41 0.73
C ASN A 9 -9.57 23.47 0.58
N ARG A 10 -8.38 23.90 1.04
CA ARG A 10 -7.16 23.09 1.06
C ARG A 10 -7.27 21.88 2.00
N GLN A 11 -7.73 22.09 3.23
CA GLN A 11 -7.94 21.01 4.19
C GLN A 11 -8.98 20.01 3.68
N MET A 12 -10.04 20.51 3.04
CA MET A 12 -11.07 19.68 2.44
C MET A 12 -10.53 18.86 1.26
N ASP A 13 -9.74 19.45 0.36
CA ASP A 13 -9.09 18.74 -0.74
C ASP A 13 -8.17 17.62 -0.24
N LYS A 14 -7.32 17.90 0.75
CA LYS A 14 -6.44 16.90 1.38
C LYS A 14 -7.24 15.74 1.97
N LYS A 15 -8.32 16.07 2.70
CA LYS A 15 -9.22 15.09 3.31
C LYS A 15 -9.91 14.21 2.28
N LEU A 16 -10.42 14.78 1.20
CA LEU A 16 -11.15 14.04 0.16
C LEU A 16 -10.23 13.21 -0.74
N THR A 17 -9.00 13.69 -1.03
CA THR A 17 -8.12 13.06 -2.02
C THR A 17 -7.09 12.11 -1.43
N ILE A 18 -6.75 12.24 -0.15
CA ILE A 18 -5.74 11.43 0.52
C ILE A 18 -6.34 10.67 1.69
N TYR A 19 -6.84 11.37 2.71
CA TYR A 19 -7.22 10.72 3.97
C TYR A 19 -8.43 9.79 3.81
N TYR A 20 -9.53 10.25 3.21
CA TYR A 20 -10.74 9.43 3.10
C TYR A 20 -10.53 8.13 2.30
N PRO A 21 -9.89 8.13 1.10
CA PRO A 21 -9.56 6.88 0.42
C PRO A 21 -8.67 5.95 1.24
N ILE A 22 -7.68 6.48 1.96
CA ILE A 22 -6.78 5.68 2.80
C ILE A 22 -7.55 5.02 3.95
N GLU A 23 -8.40 5.77 4.65
CA GLU A 23 -9.26 5.23 5.71
C GLU A 23 -10.18 4.14 5.17
N GLN A 24 -10.79 4.32 4.00
CA GLN A 24 -11.60 3.28 3.37
C GLN A 24 -10.79 2.00 3.07
N TYR A 25 -9.54 2.12 2.65
CA TYR A 25 -8.68 0.96 2.44
C TYR A 25 -8.27 0.30 3.76
N LYS A 26 -8.05 1.07 4.84
CA LYS A 26 -7.76 0.55 6.19
C LYS A 26 -8.97 -0.22 6.73
N GLU A 27 -10.16 0.38 6.70
CA GLU A 27 -11.42 -0.26 7.09
C GLU A 27 -11.68 -1.54 6.29
N TYR A 28 -11.45 -1.52 4.98
CA TYR A 28 -11.56 -2.70 4.13
C TYR A 28 -10.57 -3.80 4.52
N ALA A 29 -9.29 -3.46 4.76
CA ALA A 29 -8.27 -4.42 5.18
C ALA A 29 -8.67 -5.08 6.51
N GLU A 30 -9.05 -4.27 7.50
CA GLU A 30 -9.47 -4.74 8.82
C GLU A 30 -10.69 -5.67 8.74
N LEU A 31 -11.70 -5.30 7.94
CA LEU A 31 -12.90 -6.11 7.74
C LEU A 31 -12.56 -7.51 7.23
N ILE A 32 -11.70 -7.61 6.21
CA ILE A 32 -11.36 -8.89 5.58
C ILE A 32 -10.41 -9.71 6.48
N GLU A 33 -9.40 -9.10 7.09
CA GLU A 33 -8.49 -9.80 8.01
C GLU A 33 -9.24 -10.31 9.25
N THR A 34 -10.21 -9.54 9.77
CA THR A 34 -11.11 -9.99 10.84
C THR A 34 -11.95 -11.18 10.40
N HIS A 35 -12.45 -11.19 9.17
CA HIS A 35 -13.20 -12.32 8.64
C HIS A 35 -12.33 -13.59 8.50
N LEU A 36 -11.12 -13.45 7.95
CA LEU A 36 -10.17 -14.55 7.76
C LEU A 36 -9.66 -15.13 9.10
N SER A 37 -9.40 -14.25 10.07
CA SER A 37 -8.94 -14.66 11.41
C SER A 37 -10.01 -15.42 12.20
N LYS A 38 -11.29 -15.03 12.09
CA LYS A 38 -12.40 -15.74 12.75
C LYS A 38 -12.46 -17.22 12.39
N LYS A 39 -12.26 -17.56 11.12
CA LYS A 39 -12.25 -18.96 10.67
C LYS A 39 -11.06 -19.72 11.24
N SER A 40 -9.87 -19.10 11.24
CA SER A 40 -8.67 -19.68 11.87
C SER A 40 -8.85 -19.90 13.38
N GLN A 41 -9.53 -18.97 14.06
CA GLN A 41 -9.84 -19.05 15.47
C GLN A 41 -10.84 -20.18 15.76
N TRP A 42 -11.89 -20.30 14.95
CA TRP A 42 -12.86 -21.41 15.04
C TRP A 42 -12.17 -22.77 14.93
N PHE A 43 -11.25 -22.93 13.97
CA PHE A 43 -10.44 -24.14 13.86
C PHE A 43 -9.65 -24.44 15.13
N ALA A 44 -8.95 -23.44 15.66
CA ALA A 44 -8.17 -23.58 16.88
C ALA A 44 -9.02 -23.91 18.11
N ASP A 45 -10.26 -23.42 18.17
CA ASP A 45 -11.16 -23.63 19.30
C ASP A 45 -11.91 -24.96 19.24
N GLU A 46 -12.29 -25.45 18.06
CA GLU A 46 -12.83 -26.81 17.91
C GLU A 46 -11.76 -27.87 18.18
N ALA A 47 -10.55 -27.70 17.63
CA ALA A 47 -9.44 -28.63 17.83
C ALA A 47 -9.13 -28.91 19.31
N LYS A 48 -9.27 -27.91 20.20
CA LYS A 48 -9.03 -28.05 21.65
C LYS A 48 -10.04 -28.95 22.37
N LYS A 49 -11.20 -29.20 21.78
CA LYS A 49 -12.30 -29.97 22.40
C LYS A 49 -12.21 -31.46 22.07
N LEU A 50 -11.33 -31.85 21.15
CA LEU A 50 -11.30 -33.19 20.57
C LEU A 50 -10.30 -34.08 21.30
N SER A 51 -10.64 -35.36 21.41
CA SER A 51 -9.66 -36.40 21.73
C SER A 51 -8.64 -36.57 20.59
N PRO A 52 -7.51 -37.29 20.80
CA PRO A 52 -6.52 -37.51 19.74
C PRO A 52 -7.09 -38.16 18.48
N GLU A 53 -7.99 -39.13 18.61
CA GLU A 53 -8.61 -39.83 17.47
C GLU A 53 -9.59 -38.91 16.71
N GLU A 54 -10.42 -38.16 17.42
CA GLU A 54 -11.34 -37.19 16.81
C GLU A 54 -10.58 -36.02 16.15
N TYR A 55 -9.42 -35.63 16.70
CA TYR A 55 -8.57 -34.59 16.12
C TYR A 55 -7.99 -35.01 14.77
N GLU A 56 -7.55 -36.26 14.62
CA GLU A 56 -7.00 -36.77 13.35
C GLU A 56 -8.06 -36.77 12.24
N GLU A 57 -9.29 -37.18 12.56
CA GLU A 57 -10.41 -37.12 11.63
C GLU A 57 -10.78 -35.68 11.28
N PHE A 58 -10.84 -34.79 12.28
CA PHE A 58 -11.10 -33.36 12.10
C PHE A 58 -10.04 -32.68 11.24
N GLU A 59 -8.76 -32.90 11.52
CA GLU A 59 -7.65 -32.36 10.75
C GLU A 59 -7.73 -32.81 9.29
N THR A 60 -7.96 -34.11 9.06
CA THR A 60 -8.10 -34.64 7.70
C THR A 60 -9.26 -33.97 6.97
N PHE A 61 -10.44 -33.91 7.60
CA PHE A 61 -11.65 -33.36 6.99
C PHE A 61 -11.53 -31.87 6.65
N TYR A 62 -10.85 -31.10 7.51
CA TYR A 62 -10.76 -29.65 7.39
C TYR A 62 -9.42 -29.12 6.86
N SER A 63 -8.46 -30.00 6.59
CA SER A 63 -7.11 -29.65 6.13
C SER A 63 -7.12 -28.64 4.97
N ASP A 64 -7.90 -28.92 3.92
CA ASP A 64 -8.05 -28.05 2.75
C ASP A 64 -8.66 -26.70 3.10
N ASP A 65 -9.71 -26.69 3.92
CA ASP A 65 -10.41 -25.46 4.30
C ASP A 65 -9.51 -24.56 5.17
N TRP A 66 -8.78 -25.15 6.11
CA TRP A 66 -7.79 -24.48 6.94
C TRP A 66 -6.65 -23.91 6.08
N TYR A 67 -6.09 -24.72 5.18
CA TYR A 67 -5.01 -24.30 4.29
C TYR A 67 -5.45 -23.15 3.37
N ASN A 68 -6.63 -23.27 2.77
CA ASN A 68 -7.17 -22.26 1.88
C ASN A 68 -7.42 -20.94 2.60
N HIS A 69 -8.05 -20.95 3.78
CA HIS A 69 -8.28 -19.74 4.54
C HIS A 69 -6.98 -19.09 5.02
N ARG A 70 -6.06 -19.89 5.56
CA ARG A 70 -4.85 -19.38 6.19
C ARG A 70 -3.82 -18.88 5.18
N PHE A 71 -3.69 -19.54 4.02
CA PHE A 71 -2.61 -19.26 3.09
C PHE A 71 -3.08 -18.79 1.72
N VAL A 72 -4.15 -19.34 1.17
CA VAL A 72 -4.57 -19.01 -0.20
C VAL A 72 -5.36 -17.71 -0.21
N TYR A 73 -6.46 -17.64 0.55
CA TYR A 73 -7.36 -16.49 0.57
C TYR A 73 -6.70 -15.26 1.20
N SER A 74 -5.99 -15.43 2.32
CA SER A 74 -5.25 -14.35 2.98
C SER A 74 -4.22 -13.71 2.05
N GLN A 75 -3.37 -14.52 1.41
CA GLN A 75 -2.36 -13.99 0.50
C GLN A 75 -2.98 -13.39 -0.76
N THR A 76 -4.03 -14.00 -1.30
CA THR A 76 -4.74 -13.45 -2.47
C THR A 76 -5.32 -12.08 -2.17
N HIS A 77 -5.99 -11.93 -1.03
CA HIS A 77 -6.53 -10.65 -0.56
C HIS A 77 -5.42 -9.61 -0.41
N ARG A 78 -4.38 -9.91 0.39
CA ARG A 78 -3.29 -8.97 0.68
C ARG A 78 -2.58 -8.52 -0.59
N LYS A 79 -2.27 -9.43 -1.51
CA LYS A 79 -1.63 -9.10 -2.79
C LYS A 79 -2.51 -8.19 -3.66
N SER A 80 -3.81 -8.49 -3.73
CA SER A 80 -4.77 -7.69 -4.51
C SER A 80 -4.94 -6.29 -3.93
N LEU A 81 -5.04 -6.19 -2.60
CA LEU A 81 -5.13 -4.91 -1.90
C LEU A 81 -3.83 -4.11 -2.05
N PHE A 82 -2.67 -4.75 -1.89
CA PHE A 82 -1.37 -4.11 -2.09
C PHE A 82 -1.24 -3.48 -3.50
N ASN A 83 -1.65 -4.21 -4.54
CA ASN A 83 -1.69 -3.69 -5.92
C ASN A 83 -2.65 -2.50 -6.06
N THR A 84 -3.79 -2.56 -5.38
CA THR A 84 -4.79 -1.48 -5.37
C THR A 84 -4.23 -0.22 -4.68
N ILE A 85 -3.59 -0.36 -3.52
CA ILE A 85 -2.95 0.73 -2.78
C ILE A 85 -1.85 1.39 -3.63
N TYR A 86 -1.03 0.58 -4.31
CA TYR A 86 0.01 1.11 -5.19
C TYR A 86 -0.57 1.87 -6.40
N SER A 87 -1.66 1.37 -6.98
CA SER A 87 -2.36 2.06 -8.07
C SER A 87 -2.97 3.38 -7.61
N PHE A 88 -3.51 3.42 -6.39
CA PHE A 88 -3.97 4.63 -5.74
C PHE A 88 -2.83 5.65 -5.57
N LEU A 89 -1.67 5.24 -5.05
CA LEU A 89 -0.49 6.11 -4.93
C LEU A 89 -0.10 6.73 -6.28
N GLU A 90 0.01 5.91 -7.34
CA GLU A 90 0.35 6.40 -8.70
C GLU A 90 -0.68 7.41 -9.21
N LYS A 91 -1.97 7.11 -9.03
CA LYS A 91 -3.04 8.00 -9.48
C LYS A 91 -3.07 9.31 -8.71
N THR A 92 -2.88 9.26 -7.39
CA THR A 92 -2.89 10.46 -6.54
C THR A 92 -1.70 11.36 -6.84
N LEU A 93 -0.49 10.80 -7.00
CA LEU A 93 0.69 11.56 -7.44
C LEU A 93 0.49 12.21 -8.80
N LEU A 94 -0.07 11.48 -9.77
CA LEU A 94 -0.40 12.02 -11.08
C LEU A 94 -1.38 13.19 -10.96
N ASN A 95 -2.45 13.04 -10.17
CA ASN A 95 -3.45 14.08 -9.98
C ASN A 95 -2.85 15.34 -9.32
N ILE A 96 -1.94 15.18 -8.34
CA ILE A 96 -1.20 16.30 -7.75
C ILE A 96 -0.38 17.01 -8.83
N CYS A 97 0.38 16.26 -9.64
CA CYS A 97 1.17 16.84 -10.74
C CYS A 97 0.29 17.60 -11.73
N GLN A 98 -0.86 17.03 -12.12
CA GLN A 98 -1.81 17.67 -13.05
C GLN A 98 -2.45 18.93 -12.49
N LYS A 99 -2.75 18.97 -11.18
CA LYS A 99 -3.23 20.18 -10.52
C LYS A 99 -2.16 21.28 -10.56
N GLN A 100 -0.93 20.92 -10.20
CA GLN A 100 0.20 21.86 -10.21
C GLN A 100 0.58 22.34 -11.61
N ASP A 101 0.44 21.50 -12.64
CA ASP A 101 0.66 21.86 -14.05
C ASP A 101 -0.37 22.89 -14.59
N LYS A 102 -1.57 22.89 -14.01
CA LYS A 102 -2.64 23.86 -14.33
C LYS A 102 -2.50 25.16 -13.54
N SER A 103 -2.03 25.11 -12.29
CA SER A 103 -1.93 26.29 -11.43
C SER A 103 -0.60 27.01 -11.52
N ASN A 104 0.48 26.32 -11.91
CA ASN A 104 1.79 26.95 -12.05
C ASN A 104 1.92 27.74 -13.36
N LYS A 105 2.84 28.71 -13.37
CA LYS A 105 3.25 29.48 -14.55
C LYS A 105 4.48 28.89 -15.26
N SER A 106 4.84 27.63 -14.95
CA SER A 106 6.00 26.98 -15.56
C SER A 106 5.77 26.78 -17.05
N LEU A 107 6.82 27.05 -17.84
CA LEU A 107 6.87 26.72 -19.26
C LEU A 107 7.03 25.22 -19.48
N VAL A 108 7.63 24.51 -18.52
CA VAL A 108 7.78 23.04 -18.56
C VAL A 108 6.50 22.40 -18.04
N LYS A 109 5.84 21.62 -18.88
CA LYS A 109 4.62 20.89 -18.54
C LYS A 109 4.90 19.48 -18.05
N TYR A 110 3.94 18.90 -17.32
CA TYR A 110 4.05 17.51 -16.89
C TYR A 110 4.20 16.54 -18.07
N SER A 111 3.59 16.84 -19.22
CA SER A 111 3.76 16.09 -20.46
C SER A 111 5.22 15.99 -20.92
N ASP A 112 6.00 17.05 -20.68
CA ASP A 112 7.35 17.22 -21.20
C ASP A 112 8.40 16.43 -20.40
N ILE A 113 8.01 15.95 -19.21
CA ILE A 113 8.89 15.14 -18.36
C ILE A 113 8.98 13.72 -18.89
N ASN A 114 10.21 13.28 -19.19
CA ASN A 114 10.50 11.89 -19.51
C ASN A 114 10.37 10.97 -18.27
N GLY A 115 9.93 9.74 -18.48
CA GLY A 115 9.78 8.73 -17.43
C GLY A 115 8.38 8.11 -17.38
N LYS A 116 8.15 7.24 -16.39
CA LYS A 116 6.88 6.53 -16.18
C LYS A 116 6.52 6.45 -14.71
N GLY A 117 5.23 6.29 -14.41
CA GLY A 117 4.71 6.08 -13.06
C GLY A 117 5.20 7.13 -12.06
N ILE A 118 5.50 6.69 -10.84
CA ILE A 118 5.94 7.57 -9.76
C ILE A 118 7.23 8.33 -10.08
N ASP A 119 8.17 7.75 -10.85
CA ASP A 119 9.46 8.38 -11.15
C ASP A 119 9.28 9.67 -11.98
N LYS A 120 8.32 9.66 -12.92
CA LYS A 120 7.93 10.85 -13.69
C LYS A 120 7.33 11.92 -12.78
N SER A 121 6.42 11.53 -11.87
CA SER A 121 5.82 12.42 -10.89
C SER A 121 6.86 13.05 -9.97
N ARG A 122 7.81 12.27 -9.44
CA ARG A 122 8.91 12.80 -8.61
C ARG A 122 9.75 13.81 -9.38
N THR A 123 10.12 13.50 -10.62
CA THR A 123 10.95 14.39 -11.43
C THR A 123 10.25 15.72 -11.63
N TYR A 124 8.97 15.71 -11.98
CA TYR A 124 8.18 16.93 -12.11
C TYR A 124 8.09 17.71 -10.79
N LEU A 125 7.69 17.05 -9.70
CA LEU A 125 7.51 17.70 -8.39
C LEU A 125 8.82 18.31 -7.88
N THR A 126 9.95 17.61 -8.02
CA THR A 126 11.24 18.09 -7.51
C THR A 126 11.91 19.11 -8.40
N LYS A 127 11.84 18.96 -9.73
CA LYS A 127 12.58 19.82 -10.69
C LYS A 127 11.79 21.01 -11.20
N VAL A 128 10.46 20.89 -11.28
CA VAL A 128 9.60 21.96 -11.82
C VAL A 128 8.87 22.69 -10.70
N ILE A 129 8.30 21.95 -9.75
CA ILE A 129 7.53 22.56 -8.64
C ILE A 129 8.44 22.96 -7.47
N GLY A 130 9.59 22.31 -7.31
CA GLY A 130 10.52 22.59 -6.21
C GLY A 130 10.16 21.91 -4.89
N ILE A 131 9.36 20.84 -4.92
CA ILE A 131 9.01 20.05 -3.75
C ILE A 131 10.21 19.24 -3.27
N ASN A 132 10.48 19.27 -1.97
CA ASN A 132 11.50 18.44 -1.36
C ASN A 132 10.92 17.04 -1.05
N ILE A 133 11.55 16.01 -1.63
CA ILE A 133 11.23 14.61 -1.37
C ILE A 133 12.51 13.93 -0.87
N PRO A 134 12.59 13.58 0.43
CA PRO A 134 13.74 12.89 1.00
C PRO A 134 14.06 11.61 0.23
N GLN A 135 15.35 11.36 0.01
CA GLN A 135 15.81 10.17 -0.70
C GLN A 135 15.40 8.88 0.03
N THR A 136 15.36 8.90 1.36
CA THR A 136 14.92 7.78 2.21
C THR A 136 13.47 7.40 1.95
N ASP A 137 12.57 8.39 1.91
CA ASP A 137 11.14 8.17 1.64
C ASP A 137 10.94 7.63 0.23
N TRP A 138 11.74 8.13 -0.72
CA TRP A 138 11.71 7.64 -2.08
C TRP A 138 12.16 6.18 -2.20
N GLU A 139 13.24 5.81 -1.54
CA GLU A 139 13.73 4.42 -1.54
C GLU A 139 12.72 3.44 -0.95
N ILE A 140 11.96 3.87 0.07
CA ILE A 140 10.84 3.09 0.61
C ILE A 140 9.76 2.87 -0.47
N LEU A 141 9.35 3.91 -1.19
CA LEU A 141 8.37 3.76 -2.28
C LEU A 141 8.88 2.89 -3.43
N LYS A 142 10.17 3.00 -3.78
CA LYS A 142 10.80 2.11 -4.77
C LYS A 142 10.84 0.65 -4.31
N SER A 143 10.91 0.41 -3.00
CA SER A 143 10.78 -0.93 -2.42
C SER A 143 9.37 -1.46 -2.63
N TYR A 144 8.33 -0.69 -2.30
CA TYR A 144 6.93 -1.05 -2.56
C TYR A 144 6.66 -1.26 -4.07
N GLN A 145 7.24 -0.44 -4.95
CA GLN A 145 7.13 -0.63 -6.41
C GLN A 145 7.72 -1.97 -6.84
N SER A 146 8.88 -2.34 -6.30
CA SER A 146 9.56 -3.58 -6.65
C SER A 146 8.74 -4.79 -6.20
N ILE A 147 8.16 -4.72 -5.00
CA ILE A 147 7.24 -5.73 -4.47
C ILE A 147 6.01 -5.84 -5.37
N ARG A 148 5.34 -4.72 -5.68
CA ARG A 148 4.18 -4.68 -6.59
C ARG A 148 4.50 -5.33 -7.93
N ASN A 149 5.66 -5.01 -8.50
CA ASN A 149 6.08 -5.57 -9.79
C ASN A 149 6.27 -7.07 -9.72
N SER A 150 6.90 -7.59 -8.65
CA SER A 150 7.02 -9.04 -8.45
C SER A 150 5.63 -9.67 -8.31
N LEU A 151 4.78 -9.16 -7.42
CA LEU A 151 3.42 -9.67 -7.24
C LEU A 151 2.61 -9.70 -8.55
N ALA A 152 2.75 -8.69 -9.41
CA ALA A 152 2.02 -8.62 -10.68
C ALA A 152 2.60 -9.51 -11.79
N HIS A 153 3.94 -9.68 -11.85
CA HIS A 153 4.59 -10.35 -12.99
C HIS A 153 4.90 -11.83 -12.74
N ASN A 154 5.13 -12.23 -11.49
CA ASN A 154 5.49 -13.61 -11.15
C ASN A 154 4.79 -14.11 -9.89
N ASP A 155 3.68 -13.49 -9.50
CA ASP A 155 2.94 -13.79 -8.27
C ASP A 155 3.82 -13.80 -6.99
N GLY A 156 4.92 -13.04 -7.04
CA GLY A 156 5.92 -12.95 -6.00
C GLY A 156 6.88 -14.14 -5.93
N GLU A 157 7.05 -14.95 -6.97
CA GLU A 157 7.91 -16.16 -6.98
C GLU A 157 9.30 -15.91 -7.60
N ASN A 158 10.18 -16.91 -7.51
CA ASN A 158 11.53 -16.91 -8.11
C ASN A 158 12.38 -15.72 -7.67
N ILE A 159 12.33 -15.38 -6.38
CA ILE A 159 12.97 -14.20 -5.83
C ILE A 159 14.50 -14.28 -5.90
N SER A 160 15.05 -15.46 -5.65
CA SER A 160 16.48 -15.78 -5.58
C SER A 160 17.13 -15.88 -6.95
N GLN A 161 16.37 -16.27 -7.98
CA GLN A 161 16.83 -16.40 -9.36
C GLN A 161 16.72 -15.09 -10.14
N ASN A 162 16.07 -14.09 -9.57
CA ASN A 162 15.85 -12.81 -10.21
C ASN A 162 16.72 -11.75 -9.53
N ASP A 163 17.93 -11.54 -10.08
CA ASP A 163 18.92 -10.53 -9.63
C ASP A 163 18.35 -9.10 -9.51
N LYS A 164 17.12 -8.88 -10.00
CA LYS A 164 16.39 -7.61 -9.98
C LYS A 164 15.56 -7.38 -8.74
N ILE A 165 15.50 -8.32 -7.80
CA ILE A 165 14.75 -8.12 -6.56
C ILE A 165 15.63 -7.40 -5.54
N PRO A 166 15.33 -6.12 -5.25
CA PRO A 166 16.26 -5.33 -4.47
C PRO A 166 16.40 -5.90 -3.06
N PRO A 167 17.60 -5.80 -2.45
CA PRO A 167 17.76 -5.99 -1.00
C PRO A 167 16.75 -5.18 -0.17
N ALA A 168 16.18 -4.14 -0.78
CA ALA A 168 15.15 -3.29 -0.23
C ALA A 168 13.83 -4.01 0.12
N ILE A 169 13.48 -5.16 -0.50
CA ILE A 169 12.32 -5.96 -0.04
C ILE A 169 12.53 -6.42 1.41
N ARG A 170 13.77 -6.75 1.79
CA ARG A 170 14.11 -7.17 3.17
C ARG A 170 14.01 -6.04 4.19
N LYS A 171 13.90 -4.79 3.74
CA LYS A 171 13.80 -3.60 4.59
C LYS A 171 12.35 -3.19 4.86
N VAL A 172 11.39 -3.75 4.13
CA VAL A 172 9.98 -3.44 4.35
C VAL A 172 9.47 -4.36 5.47
N GLU A 173 9.09 -3.77 6.60
CA GLU A 173 8.44 -4.50 7.68
C GLU A 173 7.15 -5.18 7.18
N SER A 174 6.74 -6.26 7.85
CA SER A 174 5.55 -7.10 7.51
C SER A 174 5.56 -7.76 6.12
N ILE A 175 6.74 -7.84 5.46
CA ILE A 175 6.92 -8.55 4.19
C ILE A 175 8.08 -9.53 4.35
N ARG A 176 7.81 -10.80 4.03
CA ARG A 176 8.74 -11.91 4.22
C ARG A 176 9.01 -12.62 2.91
N ILE A 177 10.21 -13.20 2.79
CA ILE A 177 10.55 -14.11 1.69
C ILE A 177 10.60 -15.51 2.31
N GLU A 178 9.71 -16.39 1.86
CA GLU A 178 9.60 -17.76 2.33
C GLU A 178 9.46 -18.69 1.11
N ASN A 179 10.26 -19.75 1.06
CA ASN A 179 10.29 -20.70 -0.07
C ASN A 179 10.41 -20.00 -1.43
N ASP A 180 11.32 -19.03 -1.49
CA ASP A 180 11.55 -18.19 -2.67
C ASP A 180 10.34 -17.41 -3.18
N ARG A 181 9.41 -17.09 -2.26
CA ARG A 181 8.18 -16.35 -2.57
C ARG A 181 7.93 -15.22 -1.58
N ILE A 182 7.39 -14.11 -2.08
CA ILE A 182 6.92 -13.00 -1.25
C ILE A 182 5.65 -13.42 -0.50
N LYS A 183 5.71 -13.29 0.82
CA LYS A 183 4.58 -13.40 1.75
C LYS A 183 4.35 -12.05 2.41
N LEU A 184 3.07 -11.71 2.53
CA LEU A 184 2.59 -10.47 3.12
C LEU A 184 1.92 -10.83 4.44
N ASP A 185 2.37 -10.21 5.53
CA ASP A 185 1.73 -10.37 6.83
C ASP A 185 0.41 -9.57 6.88
N PRO A 186 -0.49 -9.83 7.85
CA PRO A 186 -1.78 -9.14 7.96
C PRO A 186 -1.65 -7.61 7.92
N GLU A 187 -0.61 -7.08 8.56
CA GLU A 187 -0.37 -5.64 8.72
C GLU A 187 0.34 -5.02 7.51
N ALA A 188 0.71 -5.81 6.48
CA ALA A 188 1.47 -5.32 5.32
C ALA A 188 0.76 -4.18 4.58
N CYS A 189 -0.56 -4.32 4.37
CA CYS A 189 -1.35 -3.31 3.66
C CYS A 189 -1.55 -2.06 4.51
N GLU A 190 -1.81 -2.22 5.81
CA GLU A 190 -1.97 -1.11 6.75
C GLU A 190 -0.67 -0.29 6.89
N LYS A 191 0.47 -0.94 7.11
CA LYS A 191 1.77 -0.25 7.16
C LYS A 191 2.09 0.45 5.85
N PHE A 192 1.73 -0.13 4.71
CA PHE A 192 1.91 0.53 3.42
C PHE A 192 1.02 1.78 3.31
N LEU A 193 -0.25 1.69 3.72
CA LEU A 193 -1.18 2.82 3.78
C LEU A 193 -0.63 3.97 4.64
N ASP A 194 -0.09 3.67 5.83
CA ASP A 194 0.52 4.69 6.70
C ASP A 194 1.73 5.38 6.05
N LYS A 195 2.57 4.63 5.33
CA LYS A 195 3.71 5.21 4.62
C LYS A 195 3.27 6.13 3.49
N ILE A 196 2.26 5.74 2.70
CA ILE A 196 1.77 6.60 1.62
C ILE A 196 0.97 7.80 2.13
N GLU A 197 0.26 7.67 3.25
CA GLU A 197 -0.48 8.77 3.88
C GLU A 197 0.47 9.90 4.26
N ASN A 198 1.54 9.56 4.98
CA ASN A 198 2.57 10.52 5.39
C ASN A 198 3.25 11.15 4.18
N PHE A 199 3.64 10.33 3.20
CA PHE A 199 4.31 10.79 2.00
C PHE A 199 3.44 11.75 1.16
N LEU A 200 2.19 11.36 0.85
CA LEU A 200 1.26 12.16 0.07
C LEU A 200 0.86 13.44 0.82
N SER A 201 0.69 13.34 2.14
CA SER A 201 0.38 14.50 2.99
C SER A 201 1.51 15.53 2.96
N ASN A 202 2.76 15.08 3.06
CA ASN A 202 3.93 15.97 3.00
C ASN A 202 4.06 16.67 1.63
N ILE A 203 3.77 15.96 0.53
CA ILE A 203 3.77 16.55 -0.81
C ILE A 203 2.64 17.56 -0.96
N HIS A 204 1.42 17.20 -0.53
CA HIS A 204 0.27 18.10 -0.56
C HIS A 204 0.60 19.36 0.23
N ASP A 205 1.15 19.23 1.43
CA ASP A 205 1.43 20.38 2.26
C ASP A 205 2.45 21.32 1.63
N GLN A 206 3.52 20.80 1.03
CA GLN A 206 4.51 21.64 0.34
C GLN A 206 3.89 22.35 -0.87
N CYS A 207 3.14 21.65 -1.72
CA CYS A 207 2.49 22.20 -2.91
C CYS A 207 1.56 23.40 -2.63
N TYR A 208 0.88 23.38 -1.49
CA TYR A 208 -0.11 24.41 -1.14
C TYR A 208 0.37 25.38 -0.05
N SER A 209 1.61 25.23 0.44
CA SER A 209 2.25 26.21 1.32
C SER A 209 2.99 27.29 0.54
N THR A 210 3.36 26.99 -0.71
CA THR A 210 4.00 27.89 -1.68
C THR A 210 3.03 28.84 -2.39
N GLU A 211 1.71 28.80 -2.12
CA GLU A 211 0.74 29.81 -2.58
C GLU A 211 0.81 31.15 -1.79
N LYS A 212 1.95 31.44 -1.16
CA LYS A 212 2.27 32.76 -0.62
C LYS A 212 3.34 33.42 -1.48
N GLU A 213 2.88 34.20 -2.45
CA GLU A 213 3.34 35.55 -2.85
C GLU A 213 2.67 35.97 -4.17
#